data_AF-A0A969LCV5-F1
#
_entry.id   AF-A0A969LCV5-F1
#
_cell.length_a   1.000
_cell.length_b   1.000
_cell.length_c   1.000
_cell.angle_alpha   90.00
_cell.angle_beta   90.00
_cell.angle_gamma   90.00
#
_symmetry.space_group_name_H-M   'P 1'
#
loop_
_entity.id
_entity.type
_entity.pdbx_description
1 polymer ?
#
loop_
_entity_poly.entity_id
_entity_poly.type
_entity_poly.pdbx_seq_one_letter_code
_entity_poly.pdbx_strand_id
1 'polypeptide(L)'
;MCGICGFYNYGSGEPANERVLGAMLQSIVHRGPDDDGTCLDGSMAMGMRRLSIIDLAGGKQPIENEDGSISVVFNGEIYNYRELRDQFDCTRAYAENSL
;
A
#
# COMPACT_ATOMS: atom_id res chain seq x y z
N MET A 1 1.08 15.81 0.41
CA MET A 1 1.75 14.62 -0.17
C MET A 1 1.53 13.49 0.81
N CYS A 2 1.02 12.34 0.39
CA CYS A 2 0.71 11.20 1.26
C CYS A 2 1.86 10.80 2.21
N GLY A 3 1.57 9.97 3.21
CA GLY A 3 2.56 9.39 4.12
C GLY A 3 2.35 7.89 4.26
N ILE A 4 3.42 7.16 4.51
CA ILE A 4 3.40 5.72 4.84
C ILE A 4 4.17 5.51 6.14
N CYS A 5 3.76 4.52 6.93
CA CYS A 5 4.48 4.09 8.11
C CYS A 5 4.20 2.62 8.39
N GLY A 6 5.12 1.93 9.08
CA GLY A 6 4.93 0.55 9.47
C GLY A 6 6.08 0.02 10.32
N PHE A 7 5.89 -1.16 10.88
CA PHE A 7 6.89 -1.86 11.68
C PHE A 7 6.72 -3.37 11.58
N TYR A 8 7.79 -4.08 11.92
CA TYR A 8 7.82 -5.54 12.03
C TYR A 8 8.50 -5.93 13.35
N ASN A 9 7.82 -6.72 14.18
CA ASN A 9 8.34 -7.22 15.45
C ASN A 9 9.33 -8.37 15.20
N TYR A 10 10.54 -8.00 14.77
CA TYR A 10 11.59 -8.96 14.44
C TYR A 10 12.04 -9.75 15.67
N GLY A 11 12.03 -11.08 15.57
CA GLY A 11 12.61 -12.00 16.54
C GLY A 11 11.78 -12.30 17.79
N SER A 12 10.79 -11.47 18.15
CA SER A 12 9.90 -11.76 19.28
C SER A 12 8.75 -12.69 18.90
N GLY A 13 8.31 -12.65 17.63
CA GLY A 13 7.10 -13.34 17.18
C GLY A 13 5.81 -12.72 17.70
N GLU A 14 5.90 -11.62 18.45
CA GLU A 14 4.75 -10.93 19.02
C GLU A 14 3.89 -10.29 17.92
N PRO A 15 2.55 -10.41 18.00
CA PRO A 15 1.66 -9.74 17.08
C PRO A 15 1.88 -8.23 17.03
N ALA A 16 1.68 -7.63 15.86
CA ALA A 16 1.78 -6.19 15.71
C ALA A 16 0.68 -5.49 16.52
N ASN A 17 1.07 -4.42 17.22
CA ASN A 17 0.13 -3.66 18.04
C ASN A 17 -0.54 -2.55 17.22
N GLU A 18 -1.84 -2.69 16.98
CA GLU A 18 -2.66 -1.71 16.25
C GLU A 18 -2.60 -0.29 16.84
N ARG A 19 -2.49 -0.16 18.16
CA ARG A 19 -2.41 1.18 18.80
C ARG A 19 -1.12 1.89 18.47
N VAL A 20 -0.02 1.14 18.33
CA VAL A 20 1.28 1.70 17.92
C VAL A 20 1.17 2.21 16.49
N LEU A 21 0.60 1.40 15.58
CA LEU A 21 0.37 1.82 14.20
C LEU A 21 -0.53 3.06 14.13
N GLY A 22 -1.63 3.08 14.89
CA GLY A 22 -2.53 4.23 14.97
C GLY A 22 -1.82 5.51 15.43
N ALA A 23 -0.95 5.43 16.45
CA ALA A 23 -0.15 6.57 16.89
C ALA A 23 0.82 7.06 15.81
N MET A 24 1.47 6.13 15.09
CA MET A 24 2.34 6.47 13.95
C MET A 24 1.55 7.20 12.86
N LEU A 25 0.36 6.72 12.50
CA LEU A 25 -0.51 7.35 11.49
C LEU A 25 -1.00 8.73 11.90
N GLN A 26 -1.28 8.96 13.19
CA GLN A 26 -1.67 10.28 13.69
C GLN A 26 -0.50 11.27 13.61
N SER A 27 0.73 10.82 13.87
CA SER A 27 1.92 11.68 13.79
C SER A 27 2.17 12.25 12.38
N ILE A 28 1.71 11.53 11.35
CA ILE A 28 1.87 11.91 9.93
C ILE A 28 0.56 12.39 9.27
N VAL A 29 -0.50 12.68 10.04
CA VAL A 29 -1.82 13.09 9.49
C VAL A 29 -1.72 14.31 8.57
N HIS A 30 -0.84 15.26 8.89
CA HIS A 30 -0.60 16.47 8.10
C HIS A 30 -0.12 16.20 6.66
N ARG A 31 0.39 14.99 6.38
CA ARG A 31 0.78 14.56 5.04
C ARG A 31 -0.43 14.18 4.18
N GLY A 32 -1.45 13.58 4.80
CA GLY A 32 -2.63 13.08 4.13
C GLY A 32 -3.86 13.11 5.03
N PRO A 33 -4.53 14.27 5.14
CA PRO A 33 -5.68 14.45 6.03
C PRO A 33 -6.99 13.87 5.46
N ASP A 34 -7.01 13.43 4.21
CA ASP A 34 -8.26 13.11 3.50
C ASP A 34 -8.70 11.66 3.70
N ASP A 35 -7.76 10.72 3.83
CA ASP A 35 -8.06 9.30 4.03
C ASP A 35 -6.91 8.56 4.73
N ASP A 36 -7.20 7.37 5.26
CA ASP A 36 -6.21 6.45 5.81
C ASP A 36 -6.53 4.98 5.56
N GLY A 37 -5.51 4.16 5.75
CA GLY A 37 -5.66 2.71 5.67
C GLY A 37 -4.55 1.97 6.40
N THR A 38 -4.87 0.75 6.82
CA THR A 38 -4.02 -0.11 7.63
C THR A 38 -4.05 -1.54 7.13
N CYS A 39 -2.92 -2.23 7.22
CA CYS A 39 -2.80 -3.68 7.08
C CYS A 39 -2.02 -4.20 8.29
N LEU A 40 -2.57 -5.21 8.97
CA LEU A 40 -1.91 -5.92 10.04
C LEU A 40 -1.87 -7.40 9.66
N ASP A 41 -0.68 -7.99 9.71
CA ASP A 41 -0.48 -9.41 9.45
C ASP A 41 0.58 -9.98 10.41
N GLY A 42 0.13 -10.80 11.35
CA GLY A 42 0.98 -11.39 12.39
C GLY A 42 1.78 -10.32 13.13
N SER A 43 3.11 -10.39 13.01
CA SER A 43 4.08 -9.48 13.64
C SER A 43 4.36 -8.21 12.82
N MET A 44 3.65 -7.99 11.71
CA MET A 44 3.80 -6.86 10.81
C MET A 44 2.59 -5.92 10.84
N ALA A 45 2.85 -4.62 10.77
CA ALA A 45 1.83 -3.60 10.61
C ALA A 45 2.32 -2.52 9.65
N MET A 46 1.47 -2.11 8.72
CA MET A 46 1.69 -1.00 7.81
C MET A 46 0.43 -0.16 7.69
N GLY A 47 0.59 1.11 7.35
CA GLY A 47 -0.52 1.99 7.06
C GLY A 47 -0.09 3.22 6.28
N MET A 48 -1.09 3.98 5.84
CA MET A 48 -0.88 5.16 5.04
C MET A 48 -1.86 6.27 5.35
N ARG A 49 -1.45 7.50 5.05
CA ARG A 49 -2.25 8.73 5.07
C ARG A 49 -2.30 9.29 3.66
N ARG A 50 -3.51 9.55 3.15
CA ARG A 50 -3.72 10.00 1.78
C ARG A 50 -4.07 11.47 1.72
N LEU A 51 -3.40 12.20 0.82
CA LEU A 51 -3.86 13.50 0.35
C LEU A 51 -4.46 13.27 -1.04
N SER A 52 -5.76 13.43 -1.16
CA SER A 52 -6.54 13.12 -2.34
C SER A 52 -6.48 14.28 -3.34
N ILE A 53 -5.39 14.35 -4.12
CA ILE A 53 -5.21 15.38 -5.17
C ILE A 53 -5.77 14.91 -6.52
N ILE A 54 -5.55 13.63 -6.89
CA ILE A 54 -5.99 13.01 -8.15
C ILE A 54 -6.66 11.66 -7.82
N ASP A 55 -7.76 11.36 -8.53
CA ASP A 55 -8.60 10.15 -8.40
C ASP A 55 -9.18 9.94 -6.98
N LEU A 56 -10.32 10.58 -6.71
CA LEU A 56 -10.99 10.53 -5.42
C LEU A 56 -11.66 9.18 -5.09
N ALA A 57 -11.87 8.30 -6.08
CA ALA A 57 -12.69 7.11 -5.91
C ALA A 57 -11.90 5.78 -5.98
N GLY A 58 -10.84 5.70 -6.79
CA GLY A 58 -10.10 4.45 -7.01
C GLY A 58 -8.83 4.26 -6.16
N GLY A 59 -8.35 5.32 -5.50
CA GLY A 59 -7.01 5.34 -4.89
C GLY A 59 -6.92 4.86 -3.43
N LYS A 60 -7.87 4.06 -2.95
CA LYS A 60 -7.84 3.54 -1.57
C LYS A 60 -6.67 2.58 -1.42
N GLN A 61 -5.96 2.71 -0.30
CA GLN A 61 -4.82 1.86 0.06
C GLN A 61 -5.00 1.35 1.49
N PRO A 62 -4.40 0.21 1.87
CA PRO A 62 -3.52 -0.65 1.08
C PRO A 62 -4.20 -1.28 -0.14
N ILE A 63 -3.43 -1.52 -1.21
CA ILE A 63 -3.89 -2.25 -2.40
C ILE A 63 -3.52 -3.71 -2.22
N GLU A 64 -4.51 -4.58 -2.34
CA GLU A 64 -4.34 -6.03 -2.31
C GLU A 64 -4.31 -6.60 -3.74
N ASN A 65 -3.56 -7.69 -3.93
CA ASN A 65 -3.65 -8.46 -5.16
C ASN A 65 -4.92 -9.33 -5.19
N GLU A 66 -5.16 -10.04 -6.28
CA GLU A 66 -6.41 -10.73 -6.59
C GLU A 66 -6.82 -11.82 -5.58
N ASP A 67 -5.83 -12.43 -4.91
CA ASP A 67 -6.04 -13.46 -3.89
C ASP A 67 -5.80 -12.96 -2.45
N GLY A 68 -5.46 -11.69 -2.27
CA GLY A 68 -5.22 -11.08 -0.96
C GLY A 68 -3.93 -11.53 -0.26
N SER A 69 -3.04 -12.28 -0.93
CA SER A 69 -1.77 -12.72 -0.34
C SER A 69 -0.69 -11.64 -0.27
N ILE A 70 -0.85 -10.56 -1.03
CA ILE A 70 0.07 -9.43 -1.10
C ILE A 70 -0.70 -8.13 -0.86
N SER A 71 -0.19 -7.29 0.04
CA SER A 71 -0.74 -5.97 0.34
C SER A 71 0.35 -4.90 0.18
N VAL A 72 0.03 -3.80 -0.52
CA VAL A 72 0.98 -2.73 -0.86
C VAL A 72 0.47 -1.38 -0.37
N VAL A 73 1.35 -0.63 0.29
CA VAL A 73 1.20 0.81 0.55
C VAL A 73 2.24 1.58 -0.25
N PHE A 74 1.85 2.71 -0.83
CA PHE A 74 2.67 3.48 -1.75
C PHE A 74 2.46 4.99 -1.54
N ASN A 75 3.58 5.70 -1.34
CA ASN A 75 3.64 7.16 -1.41
C ASN A 75 4.58 7.57 -2.54
N GLY A 76 4.01 7.96 -3.68
CA GLY A 76 4.76 8.44 -4.84
C GLY A 76 3.87 8.57 -6.06
N GLU A 77 4.49 8.76 -7.21
CA GLU A 77 3.85 8.88 -8.52
C GLU A 77 4.58 7.97 -9.50
N ILE A 78 3.86 7.03 -10.11
CA ILE A 78 4.40 6.18 -11.18
C ILE A 78 4.02 6.83 -12.50
N TYR A 79 4.91 7.66 -13.04
CA TYR A 79 4.58 8.46 -14.24
C TYR A 79 4.31 7.62 -15.48
N ASN A 80 4.96 6.47 -15.59
CA ASN A 80 4.82 5.51 -16.69
C ASN A 80 3.81 4.38 -16.38
N TYR A 81 2.81 4.62 -15.52
CA TYR A 81 1.86 3.58 -15.11
C TYR A 81 1.05 3.02 -16.28
N ARG A 82 0.84 3.80 -17.36
CA ARG A 82 0.09 3.34 -18.54
C ARG A 82 0.89 2.30 -19.33
N GLU A 83 2.16 2.59 -19.57
CA GLU A 83 3.09 1.69 -20.25
C GLU A 83 3.30 0.41 -19.44
N LEU A 84 3.45 0.53 -18.12
CA LEU A 84 3.55 -0.62 -17.22
C LEU A 84 2.26 -1.44 -17.24
N ARG A 85 1.09 -0.80 -17.21
CA ARG A 85 -0.18 -1.50 -17.30
C ARG A 85 -0.29 -2.28 -18.61
N ASP A 86 0.09 -1.70 -19.74
CA ASP A 86 0.09 -2.38 -21.03
C ASP A 86 1.10 -3.54 -21.10
N GLN A 87 2.24 -3.43 -20.41
CA GLN A 87 3.26 -4.47 -20.34
C GLN A 87 2.83 -5.67 -19.48
N PHE A 88 2.17 -5.40 -18.36
CA PHE A 88 1.75 -6.41 -17.38
C PHE A 88 0.28 -6.80 -17.52
N ASP A 89 -0.46 -6.25 -18.49
CA ASP A 89 -1.81 -6.71 -18.80
C ASP A 89 -1.71 -8.19 -19.21
N CYS A 90 -2.46 -9.03 -18.49
CA CYS A 90 -2.31 -10.48 -18.46
C CYS A 90 -2.40 -11.12 -19.87
N THR A 91 -3.01 -10.42 -20.82
CA THR A 91 -3.12 -10.80 -22.23
C THR A 91 -1.77 -10.88 -22.97
N ARG A 92 -0.73 -10.13 -22.56
CA ARG A 92 0.60 -10.14 -23.24
C ARG A 92 1.63 -11.05 -22.58
N ALA A 93 1.59 -11.21 -21.26
CA ALA A 93 2.63 -11.93 -20.50
C ALA A 93 2.75 -13.43 -20.86
N TYR A 94 1.67 -14.06 -21.35
CA TYR A 94 1.70 -15.45 -21.81
C TYR A 94 2.15 -15.63 -23.28
N ALA A 95 2.18 -14.55 -24.07
CA ALA A 95 2.54 -14.62 -25.49
C ALA A 95 4.07 -14.62 -25.71
N GLU A 96 4.84 -13.97 -24.83
CA GLU A 96 6.30 -13.80 -25.01
C GLU A 96 7.14 -14.87 -24.29
N ASN A 97 6.56 -15.63 -23.35
CA ASN A 97 7.23 -16.71 -22.61
C ASN A 97 6.90 -18.14 -23.12
N SER A 98 6.31 -18.28 -24.31
CA SER A 98 5.97 -19.57 -24.93
C SER A 98 6.86 -19.95 -26.12
N LEU A 99 8.12 -19.48 -26.18
CA LEU A 99 9.12 -19.88 -27.18
C LEU A 99 10.40 -20.42 -26.53
#